data_AF-A0A7W8SRP6-F1
#
_entry.id   AF-A0A7W8SRP6-F1
#
_cell.length_a   1.000
_cell.length_b   1.000
_cell.length_c   1.000
_cell.angle_alpha   90.00
_cell.angle_beta   90.00
_cell.angle_gamma   90.00
#
_symmetry.space_group_name_H-M   'P 1'
#
loop_
_entity.id
_entity.type
_entity.pdbx_description
1 polymer ?
#
loop_
_entity_poly.entity_id
_entity_poly.type
_entity_poly.pdbx_seq_one_letter_code
_entity_poly.pdbx_strand_id
1 'polypeptide(L)' 'MQREDITYRGFVIRPLVTMSERGRYAAAAIVTDRDSESRTLGVEGDFGDMQEAWDQAIELAIAWIHQRNVVSDHYIRQR' A
#
# COMPACT_ATOMS: atom_id res chain seq x y z
N MET A 1 -14.41 -8.85 5.53
CA MET A 1 -13.30 -9.66 6.07
C MET A 1 -12.08 -8.74 6.12
N GLN A 2 -11.67 -8.26 7.30
CA GLN A 2 -10.42 -7.50 7.43
C GLN A 2 -9.29 -8.51 7.58
N ARG A 3 -8.32 -8.48 6.66
CA ARG A 3 -7.08 -9.24 6.77
C ARG A 3 -6.08 -8.45 7.60
N GLU A 4 -5.11 -9.16 8.17
CA GLU A 4 -4.12 -8.60 9.07
C GLU A 4 -3.23 -7.56 8.39
N ASP A 5 -2.74 -6.60 9.19
CA ASP A 5 -1.73 -5.65 8.76
C ASP A 5 -0.40 -6.38 8.51
N ILE A 6 0.37 -5.91 7.53
CA ILE A 6 1.65 -6.50 7.14
C ILE A 6 2.78 -5.55 7.52
N THR A 7 3.81 -6.07 8.20
CA THR A 7 5.03 -5.29 8.44
C THR A 7 6.04 -5.52 7.33
N TYR A 8 6.50 -4.45 6.69
CA TYR A 8 7.49 -4.50 5.61
C TYR A 8 8.54 -3.41 5.75
N ARG A 9 9.82 -3.79 5.91
CA ARG A 9 10.98 -2.87 6.07
C ARG A 9 10.81 -1.81 7.18
N GLY A 10 10.02 -2.12 8.20
CA GLY A 10 9.70 -1.21 9.30
C GLY A 10 8.58 -0.22 8.99
N PHE A 11 7.84 -0.43 7.91
CA PHE A 11 6.53 0.18 7.66
C PHE A 11 5.43 -0.82 8.02
N VAL A 12 4.29 -0.32 8.47
CA VAL A 12 3.05 -1.09 8.60
C VAL A 12 2.18 -0.79 7.38
N ILE A 13 1.83 -1.84 6.65
CA ILE A 13 0.95 -1.81 5.49
C ILE A 13 -0.41 -2.35 5.92
N ARG A 14 -1.45 -1.54 5.77
CA ARG A 14 -2.84 -1.92 5.97
C ARG A 14 -3.57 -1.91 4.63
N PRO A 15 -3.79 -3.07 4.01
CA PRO A 15 -4.59 -3.18 2.79
C PRO A 15 -6.07 -2.92 3.09
N LEU A 16 -6.71 -2.17 2.22
CA LEU A 16 -8.13 -1.85 2.26
C LEU A 16 -8.75 -2.26 0.93
N VAL A 17 -9.66 -3.23 1.00
CA VAL A 17 -10.43 -3.69 -0.17
C VAL A 17 -11.89 -3.37 0.06
N THR A 18 -12.48 -2.63 -0.87
CA THR A 18 -13.89 -2.24 -0.82
C THR A 18 -14.61 -2.78 -2.04
N MET A 19 -15.74 -3.44 -1.85
CA MET A 19 -16.59 -3.86 -2.97
C MET A 19 -17.30 -2.63 -3.54
N SER A 20 -17.19 -2.42 -4.86
CA SER A 20 -17.93 -1.41 -5.59
C SER A 20 -19.32 -1.93 -5.99
N GLU A 21 -20.22 -1.02 -6.38
CA GLU A 21 -21.62 -1.31 -6.71
C GLU A 21 -21.81 -2.31 -7.87
N ARG A 22 -20.74 -2.64 -8.61
CA ARG A 22 -20.79 -3.54 -9.78
C ARG A 22 -20.28 -4.96 -9.50
N GLY A 23 -20.12 -5.34 -8.24
CA GLY A 23 -19.55 -6.65 -7.87
C GLY A 23 -18.05 -6.74 -8.17
N ARG A 24 -17.39 -5.57 -8.22
CA ARG A 24 -15.96 -5.43 -8.40
C ARG A 24 -15.32 -4.95 -7.12
N TYR A 25 -14.01 -5.00 -7.03
CA TYR A 25 -13.28 -4.58 -5.84
C TYR A 25 -12.36 -3.41 -6.17
N ALA A 26 -12.39 -2.39 -5.33
CA ALA A 26 -11.42 -1.32 -5.29
C ALA A 26 -10.36 -1.63 -4.22
N ALA A 27 -9.11 -1.31 -4.51
CA ALA A 27 -7.97 -1.56 -3.65
C ALA A 27 -7.29 -0.26 -3.22
N ALA A 28 -6.94 -0.17 -1.94
CA ALA A 28 -6.08 0.86 -1.40
C ALA A 28 -5.16 0.25 -0.33
N ALA A 29 -4.09 0.94 0.01
CA ALA A 29 -3.23 0.61 1.14
C ALA A 29 -2.94 1.85 1.96
N ILE A 30 -3.00 1.71 3.28
CA ILE A 30 -2.45 2.70 4.20
C ILE A 30 -1.06 2.20 4.59
N VAL A 31 -0.04 3.00 4.31
CA VAL A 31 1.34 2.74 4.72
C VAL A 31 1.67 3.69 5.86
N THR A 32 2.08 3.15 6.99
CA THR A 32 2.50 3.93 8.16
C THR A 32 3.97 3.65 8.44
N ASP A 33 4.79 4.69 8.55
CA ASP A 33 6.19 4.56 8.89
C ASP A 33 6.45 4.54 10.41
N ARG A 34 7.72 4.45 10.80
CA ARG A 34 8.13 4.38 12.21
C ARG A 34 7.91 5.68 12.96
N ASP A 35 7.85 6.79 12.24
CA ASP A 35 7.58 8.12 12.78
C ASP A 35 6.06 8.38 12.87
N SER A 36 5.25 7.33 12.64
CA SER A 36 3.79 7.36 12.61
C SER A 36 3.22 8.25 11.50
N GLU A 37 4.01 8.55 10.45
CA GLU A 37 3.50 9.20 9.26
C GLU A 37 2.72 8.18 8.43
N SER A 38 1.40 8.39 8.29
CA SER A 38 0.54 7.54 7.47
C SER A 38 0.28 8.18 6.09
N ARG A 39 0.37 7.36 5.04
CA ARG A 39 0.04 7.73 3.67
C ARG A 39 -0.95 6.73 3.09
N THR A 40 -1.99 7.22 2.45
CA THR A 40 -2.95 6.38 1.72
C THR A 40 -2.57 6.32 0.26
N LEU A 41 -2.44 5.10 -0.25
CA LEU A 41 -2.14 4.78 -1.65
C LEU A 41 -3.39 4.12 -2.23
N GLY A 42 -4.09 4.82 -3.12
CA GLY A 42 -5.25 4.27 -3.83
C GLY A 42 -4.85 3.68 -5.17
N VAL A 43 -5.47 2.56 -5.55
CA VAL A 43 -5.45 2.05 -6.93
C VAL A 43 -6.79 2.41 -7.58
N GLU A 44 -6.75 3.11 -8.72
CA GLU A 44 -7.89 3.13 -9.64
C GLU A 44 -7.93 1.79 -10.40
N GLY A 45 -8.41 0.75 -9.72
CA GLY A 45 -8.48 -0.60 -10.26
C GLY A 45 -9.86 -1.21 -10.02
N ASP A 46 -10.45 -1.76 -11.08
CA ASP A 46 -11.73 -2.47 -11.05
C ASP A 46 -11.47 -3.98 -11.01
N PHE A 47 -11.12 -4.52 -9.84
CA PHE A 47 -10.69 -5.91 -9.70
C PHE A 47 -11.88 -6.87 -9.71
N GLY A 48 -11.70 -8.03 -10.34
CA GLY A 48 -12.74 -9.05 -10.41
C GLY A 48 -12.87 -9.86 -9.13
N ASP A 49 -11.83 -9.86 -8.31
CA ASP A 49 -11.73 -10.69 -7.12
C ASP A 49 -11.15 -9.94 -5.91
N MET A 50 -11.60 -10.32 -4.71
CA MET A 50 -11.18 -9.69 -3.46
C MET A 50 -9.72 -9.99 -3.12
N GLN A 51 -9.25 -11.22 -3.39
CA GLN A 51 -7.86 -11.61 -3.15
C GLN A 51 -6.95 -10.85 -4.12
N GLU A 52 -7.34 -10.76 -5.40
CA GLU A 52 -6.63 -9.97 -6.40
C GLU A 52 -6.47 -8.51 -5.95
N ALA A 53 -7.57 -7.85 -5.54
CA ALA A 53 -7.52 -6.47 -5.04
C ALA A 53 -6.61 -6.33 -3.80
N TRP A 54 -6.61 -7.33 -2.93
CA TRP A 54 -5.79 -7.31 -1.71
C TRP A 54 -4.29 -7.45 -2.03
N ASP A 55 -3.93 -8.38 -2.91
CA ASP A 55 -2.54 -8.56 -3.36
C ASP A 55 -2.03 -7.29 -4.05
N GLN A 56 -2.86 -6.67 -4.89
CA GLN A 56 -2.53 -5.43 -5.58
C GLN A 56 -2.33 -4.24 -4.64
N ALA A 57 -3.13 -4.12 -3.57
CA ALA A 57 -2.91 -3.12 -2.53
C ALA A 57 -1.53 -3.27 -1.87
N ILE A 58 -1.09 -4.50 -1.62
CA ILE A 58 0.21 -4.79 -1.01
C ILE A 58 1.35 -4.50 -1.97
N GLU A 59 1.25 -4.96 -3.22
CA GLU A 59 2.27 -4.71 -4.24
C GLU A 59 2.48 -3.21 -4.45
N LEU A 60 1.41 -2.42 -4.50
CA LEU A 60 1.49 -0.97 -4.60
C LEU A 60 2.23 -0.36 -3.39
N ALA A 61 1.88 -0.79 -2.18
CA ALA A 61 2.53 -0.31 -0.97
C ALA A 61 4.03 -0.64 -0.95
N ILE A 62 4.40 -1.86 -1.35
CA ILE A 62 5.80 -2.28 -1.46
C ILE A 62 6.55 -1.46 -2.51
N ALA A 63 5.95 -1.25 -3.69
CA ALA A 63 6.54 -0.44 -4.75
C ALA A 63 6.79 1.01 -4.28
N TRP A 64 5.82 1.61 -3.58
CA TRP A 64 5.97 2.94 -3.00
C TRP A 64 7.09 3.00 -1.94
N ILE A 65 7.17 2.01 -1.04
CA ILE A 65 8.24 1.92 -0.04
C ILE A 65 9.61 1.79 -0.71
N HIS A 66 9.72 1.02 -1.79
CA HIS A 66 10.96 0.93 -2.57
C HIS A 66 11.34 2.28 -3.18
N GLN A 67 10.38 3.01 -3.75
CA GLN A 67 10.62 4.34 -4.31
C GLN A 67 11.05 5.34 -3.24
N ARG A 68 10.45 5.34 -2.04
CA ARG A 68 10.85 6.21 -0.91
C ARG A 68 12.27 5.91 -0.41
N ASN A 69 12.65 4.64 -0.35
CA ASN A 69 14.02 4.26 0.02
C ASN A 69 15.04 4.80 -1.01
N VAL A 70 14.75 4.68 -2.30
CA VAL A 70 15.61 5.24 -3.36
C VAL A 70 15.74 6.77 -3.23
N VAL A 71 14.66 7.48 -2.94
CA VAL A 71 14.69 8.95 -2.74
C VAL A 71 15.45 9.33 -1.46
N SER A 72 15.26 8.59 -0.36
CA SER A 72 15.94 8.85 0.91
C SER A 72 17.45 8.60 0.81
N ASP A 73 17.86 7.49 0.17
CA ASP A 73 19.27 7.19 -0.10
C ASP A 73 19.92 8.23 -1.01
N HIS A 74 19.14 8.84 -1.91
CA HIS A 74 19.62 9.91 -2.79
C HIS A 74 19.78 11.25 -2.04
N TYR A 75 18.86 11.58 -1.14
CA TYR A 75 18.94 12.81 -0.33
C TYR A 75 20.09 12.81 0.69
N ILE A 76 20.56 11.65 1.13
CA ILE A 76 21.70 11.54 2.05
C ILE A 76 23.05 11.77 1.34
N ARG A 77 23.11 11.80 -0.01
CA ARG A 77 24.35 12.05 -0.77
C ARG A 77 24.59 13.51 -1.20
N GLN A 78 23.94 14.49 -0.58
CA GLN A 78 24.25 15.90 -0.82
C GLN A 78 24.46 16.69 0.49
N ARG A 79 25.49 16.34 1.26
CA ARG A 79 26.55 17.25 1.80
C ARG A 79 27.25 16.64 3.00
#